data_AF-A0A3R7NBI7-F1
#
_entry.id   AF-A0A3R7NBI7-F1
#
_cell.length_a   1.000
_cell.length_b   1.000
_cell.length_c   1.000
_cell.angle_alpha   90.00
_cell.angle_beta   90.00
_cell.angle_gamma   90.00
#
_symmetry.space_group_name_H-M   'P 1'
#
loop_
_entity.id
_entity.type
_entity.pdbx_description
1 polymer ?
#
loop_
_entity_poly.entity_id
_entity_poly.type
_entity_poly.pdbx_seq_one_letter_code
_entity_poly.pdbx_strand_id
1 'polypeptide(L)'
;MRSICCFSILSPIQVRAHATYDAAPLSHRQLFSLYKNWGKRGNELDLLEEVEERISKWKLNKWEMRIPPLLSAREKEVMRQQQELLKSIFFNWRKCKDALNVDLELISSITGLPKVAVREKNRAWLQEEASKLRWVGEVNKAAQLRDAFLRLEVYGSRDHMLLQRLCCIYGLGLQGSFENAFSNYIVEDPTNKKIYIDESNAFRDLIGHIINTYPQIDIIYDFLGFNLVEGYRSSLRRYLQCMISRSAHETTTTATGRLFFGIGKPEEILFDFANSKESLVSGDCVQGFPDFVFVMGADITLILIASDNFWLRNRQLPHRKQMEGIARRASFVLGIPFSDVRVRNLLLPPSYLDKNSICRINEVVLGLTSEEQRNLAPWLDMYQKELDPKDVDFSALMKSTNEEEWLTL
;
A
#
# COMPACT_ATOMS: atom_id res chain seq x y z
N MET A 1 39.73 -24.53 -47.15
CA MET A 1 40.57 -23.87 -46.12
C MET A 1 39.62 -23.16 -45.16
N ARG A 2 39.25 -23.81 -44.04
CA ARG A 2 39.53 -23.41 -42.63
C ARG A 2 39.17 -21.95 -42.34
N SER A 3 37.98 -21.68 -41.77
CA SER A 3 37.70 -21.62 -40.31
C SER A 3 38.61 -20.67 -39.55
N ILE A 4 38.06 -19.54 -39.08
CA ILE A 4 38.16 -19.13 -37.66
C ILE A 4 36.81 -18.54 -37.24
N CYS A 5 36.02 -19.34 -36.54
CA CYS A 5 34.99 -18.85 -35.63
C CYS A 5 35.70 -18.21 -34.44
N CYS A 6 35.54 -16.91 -34.23
CA CYS A 6 35.79 -16.33 -32.92
C CYS A 6 34.56 -16.61 -32.04
N PHE A 7 34.51 -17.82 -31.50
CA PHE A 7 33.81 -18.05 -30.23
C PHE A 7 34.54 -17.22 -29.18
N SER A 8 34.06 -16.01 -28.91
CA SER A 8 34.35 -15.36 -27.64
C SER A 8 33.69 -16.21 -26.57
N ILE A 9 34.51 -17.03 -25.93
CA ILE A 9 34.21 -17.74 -24.70
C ILE A 9 33.62 -16.69 -23.74
N LEU A 10 32.31 -16.78 -23.51
CA LEU A 10 31.64 -16.15 -22.39
C LEU A 10 32.34 -16.70 -21.15
N SER A 11 33.31 -15.96 -20.63
CA SER A 11 33.71 -16.12 -19.26
C SER A 11 32.45 -15.91 -18.42
N PRO A 12 32.12 -16.81 -17.48
CA PRO A 12 30.99 -16.59 -16.60
C PRO A 12 31.42 -15.43 -15.71
N ILE A 13 30.98 -14.22 -16.06
CA ILE A 13 31.07 -13.08 -15.17
C ILE A 13 30.30 -13.51 -13.93
N GLN A 14 31.03 -13.71 -12.83
CA GLN A 14 30.45 -13.99 -11.53
C GLN A 14 29.50 -12.83 -11.19
N VAL A 15 28.21 -13.04 -11.43
CA VAL A 15 27.16 -12.09 -11.05
C VAL A 15 27.05 -12.17 -9.53
N ARG A 16 27.73 -11.25 -8.85
CA ARG A 16 27.55 -11.06 -7.41
C ARG A 16 26.16 -10.48 -7.16
N ALA A 17 25.50 -10.98 -6.12
CA ALA A 17 24.12 -10.68 -5.73
C ALA A 17 23.91 -9.25 -5.17
N HIS A 18 24.55 -8.22 -5.73
CA HIS A 18 24.61 -6.84 -5.24
C HIS A 18 24.26 -5.83 -6.34
N ALA A 19 24.00 -4.57 -5.96
CA ALA A 19 23.81 -3.50 -6.93
C ALA A 19 25.03 -3.44 -7.88
N THR A 20 24.77 -3.63 -9.17
CA THR A 20 25.78 -3.57 -10.22
C THR A 20 25.91 -2.15 -10.78
N TYR A 21 26.93 -1.92 -11.59
CA TYR A 21 27.14 -0.64 -12.28
C TYR A 21 25.91 -0.21 -13.11
N ASP A 22 25.21 -1.18 -13.70
CA ASP A 22 24.05 -0.95 -14.57
C ASP A 22 22.70 -0.99 -13.84
N ALA A 23 22.69 -1.20 -12.52
CA ALA A 23 21.44 -1.24 -11.76
C ALA A 23 20.85 0.17 -11.62
N ALA A 24 19.54 0.30 -11.84
CA ALA A 24 18.80 1.54 -11.65
C ALA A 24 17.46 1.25 -10.95
N PRO A 25 16.92 2.21 -10.17
CA PRO A 25 15.57 2.09 -9.66
C PRO A 25 14.58 1.98 -10.83
N LEU A 26 13.60 1.09 -10.69
CA LEU A 26 12.60 0.83 -11.70
C LEU A 26 11.34 1.64 -11.43
N SER A 27 10.76 2.20 -12.49
CA SER A 27 9.39 2.71 -12.47
C SER A 27 8.37 1.57 -12.56
N HIS A 28 7.12 1.83 -12.14
CA HIS A 28 6.02 0.88 -12.30
C HIS A 28 5.90 0.34 -13.74
N ARG A 29 6.04 1.22 -14.74
CA ARG A 29 5.97 0.85 -16.17
C ARG A 29 7.08 -0.12 -16.59
N GLN A 30 8.31 0.11 -16.11
CA GLN A 30 9.44 -0.77 -16.39
C GLN A 30 9.25 -2.12 -15.70
N LEU A 31 8.87 -2.12 -14.42
CA LEU A 31 8.57 -3.35 -13.68
C LEU A 31 7.47 -4.17 -14.38
N PHE A 32 6.39 -3.51 -14.80
CA PHE A 32 5.32 -4.12 -15.57
C PHE A 32 5.85 -4.76 -16.86
N SER A 33 6.67 -4.03 -17.64
CA SER A 33 7.23 -4.57 -18.89
C SER A 33 8.12 -5.80 -18.70
N LEU A 34 8.85 -5.88 -17.58
CA LEU A 34 9.76 -6.99 -17.27
C LEU A 34 9.02 -8.26 -16.84
N TYR A 35 7.95 -8.12 -16.03
CA TYR A 35 7.30 -9.25 -15.37
C TYR A 35 5.88 -9.56 -15.88
N LYS A 36 5.30 -8.77 -16.79
CA LYS A 36 3.94 -9.04 -17.34
C LYS A 36 3.79 -10.45 -17.91
N ASN A 37 4.80 -10.94 -18.63
CA ASN A 37 4.76 -12.25 -19.30
C ASN A 37 5.14 -13.42 -18.37
N TRP A 38 5.36 -13.17 -17.08
CA TRP A 38 5.64 -14.20 -16.10
C TRP A 38 4.33 -14.85 -15.68
N GLY A 39 4.19 -16.13 -16.03
CA GLY A 39 2.95 -16.88 -15.86
C GLY A 39 2.60 -17.11 -14.38
N LYS A 40 1.30 -17.18 -14.08
CA LYS A 40 0.78 -17.57 -12.76
C LYS A 40 1.22 -19.00 -12.45
N ARG A 41 2.30 -19.16 -11.69
CA ARG A 41 2.70 -20.44 -11.11
C ARG A 41 2.58 -20.32 -9.59
N GLY A 42 1.59 -20.99 -9.01
CA GLY A 42 1.45 -21.10 -7.57
C GLY A 42 0.35 -20.24 -6.96
N ASN A 43 0.03 -20.57 -5.72
CA ASN A 43 -0.90 -19.87 -4.86
C ASN A 43 -0.21 -18.63 -4.25
N GLU A 44 -0.91 -17.49 -4.22
CA GLU A 44 -0.38 -16.20 -3.76
C GLU A 44 0.23 -16.29 -2.35
N LEU A 45 -0.49 -16.92 -1.42
CA LEU A 45 -0.06 -17.02 -0.02
C LEU A 45 1.15 -17.93 0.15
N ASP A 46 1.24 -19.00 -0.65
CA ASP A 46 2.35 -19.94 -0.58
C ASP A 46 3.64 -19.30 -1.10
N LEU A 47 3.55 -18.60 -2.25
CA LEU A 47 4.68 -17.82 -2.79
C LEU A 47 5.12 -16.70 -1.84
N LEU A 48 4.16 -15.98 -1.25
CA LEU A 48 4.45 -14.91 -0.31
C LEU A 48 5.18 -15.44 0.93
N GLU A 49 4.70 -16.54 1.51
CA GLU A 49 5.33 -17.14 2.69
C GLU A 49 6.73 -17.67 2.40
N GLU A 50 6.97 -18.25 1.21
CA GLU A 50 8.28 -18.74 0.76
C GLU A 50 9.28 -17.57 0.62
N VAL A 51 8.87 -16.49 -0.05
CA VAL A 51 9.70 -15.30 -0.25
C VAL A 51 10.02 -14.65 1.10
N GLU A 52 9.03 -14.50 1.99
CA GLU A 52 9.21 -13.98 3.34
C GLU A 52 10.13 -14.87 4.19
N GLU A 53 10.02 -16.19 4.08
CA GLU A 53 10.92 -17.12 4.78
C GLU A 53 12.36 -16.93 4.30
N ARG A 54 12.57 -16.76 2.99
CA ARG A 54 13.90 -16.46 2.43
C ARG A 54 14.48 -15.17 2.99
N ILE A 55 13.67 -14.10 3.06
CA ILE A 55 14.08 -12.81 3.64
C ILE A 55 14.40 -12.97 5.13
N SER A 56 13.60 -13.74 5.88
CA SER A 56 13.80 -13.94 7.32
C SER A 56 15.14 -14.61 7.65
N LYS A 57 15.67 -15.44 6.72
CA LYS A 57 16.98 -16.11 6.84
C LYS A 57 18.15 -15.19 6.52
N TRP A 58 17.91 -13.98 5.98
CA TRP A 58 18.98 -13.04 5.70
C TRP A 58 19.58 -12.43 6.97
N LYS A 59 20.89 -12.21 6.93
CA LYS A 59 21.61 -11.38 7.89
C LYS A 59 21.58 -9.92 7.43
N LEU A 60 21.91 -8.98 8.33
CA LEU A 60 21.89 -7.54 8.05
C LEU A 60 22.77 -7.15 6.85
N ASN A 61 23.90 -7.83 6.66
CA ASN A 61 24.81 -7.59 5.54
C ASN A 61 24.18 -7.79 4.14
N LYS A 62 23.11 -8.59 4.02
CA LYS A 62 22.38 -8.77 2.76
C LYS A 62 21.68 -7.49 2.30
N TRP A 63 21.49 -6.52 3.19
CA TRP A 63 20.85 -5.24 2.89
C TRP A 63 21.84 -4.14 2.50
N GLU A 64 23.14 -4.27 2.78
CA GLU A 64 24.08 -3.15 2.66
C GLU A 64 24.36 -2.72 1.20
N MET A 65 24.74 -3.68 0.35
CA MET A 65 25.16 -3.40 -1.03
C MET A 65 23.99 -3.53 -2.02
N ARG A 66 23.01 -2.63 -1.88
CA ARG A 66 21.75 -2.65 -2.66
C ARG A 66 21.41 -1.33 -3.33
N ILE A 67 22.09 -0.25 -2.97
CA ILE A 67 21.89 1.07 -3.57
C ILE A 67 22.83 1.21 -4.78
N PRO A 68 22.31 1.55 -5.98
CA PRO A 68 23.15 1.75 -7.16
C PRO A 68 24.21 2.86 -6.99
N PRO A 69 25.46 2.61 -7.44
CA PRO A 69 26.56 3.54 -7.19
C PRO A 69 26.51 4.80 -8.06
N LEU A 70 25.83 4.78 -9.21
CA LEU A 70 25.83 5.89 -10.19
C LEU A 70 24.76 6.96 -9.96
N LEU A 71 23.92 6.81 -8.94
CA LEU A 71 22.88 7.78 -8.62
C LEU A 71 23.44 9.06 -7.98
N SER A 72 22.70 10.16 -8.11
CA SER A 72 23.01 11.41 -7.40
C SER A 72 22.89 11.22 -5.88
N ALA A 73 23.55 12.09 -5.10
CA ALA A 73 23.52 11.99 -3.64
C ALA A 73 22.10 12.05 -3.06
N ARG A 74 21.23 12.87 -3.66
CA ARG A 74 19.82 13.01 -3.26
C ARG A 74 19.03 11.72 -3.55
N GLU A 75 19.17 11.14 -4.73
CA GLU A 75 18.50 9.90 -5.11
C GLU A 75 18.97 8.72 -4.25
N LYS A 76 20.27 8.65 -3.95
CA LYS A 76 20.82 7.66 -3.02
C LYS A 76 20.20 7.76 -1.64
N GLU A 77 20.04 8.97 -1.12
CA GLU A 77 19.44 9.18 0.21
C GLU A 77 17.97 8.76 0.24
N VAL A 78 17.20 9.13 -0.78
CA VAL A 78 15.82 8.68 -0.94
C VAL A 78 15.73 7.16 -0.98
N MET A 79 16.54 6.51 -1.81
CA MET A 79 16.56 5.05 -1.91
C MET A 79 16.97 4.40 -0.58
N ARG A 80 17.92 5.00 0.14
CA ARG A 80 18.34 4.56 1.47
C ARG A 80 17.17 4.61 2.46
N GLN A 81 16.43 5.71 2.50
CA GLN A 81 15.26 5.86 3.38
C GLN A 81 14.16 4.87 3.05
N GLN A 82 13.86 4.69 1.76
CA GLN A 82 12.88 3.71 1.29
C GLN A 82 13.31 2.28 1.63
N GLN A 83 14.59 1.95 1.45
CA GLN A 83 15.13 0.64 1.81
C GLN A 83 15.08 0.40 3.32
N GLU A 84 15.40 1.39 4.15
CA GLU A 84 15.31 1.25 5.60
C GLU A 84 13.85 1.12 6.07
N LEU A 85 12.91 1.83 5.44
CA LEU A 85 11.47 1.65 5.66
C LEU A 85 11.05 0.21 5.37
N LEU A 86 11.33 -0.31 4.17
CA LEU A 86 11.02 -1.69 3.78
C LEU A 86 11.65 -2.70 4.74
N LYS A 87 12.93 -2.52 5.05
CA LYS A 87 13.68 -3.36 5.98
C LYS A 87 13.03 -3.38 7.36
N SER A 88 12.64 -2.22 7.91
CA SER A 88 12.00 -2.12 9.22
C SER A 88 10.66 -2.88 9.27
N ILE A 89 9.88 -2.83 8.18
CA ILE A 89 8.61 -3.54 8.07
C ILE A 89 8.83 -5.05 8.01
N PHE A 90 9.80 -5.54 7.23
CA PHE A 90 10.15 -6.96 7.24
C PHE A 90 10.64 -7.45 8.61
N PHE A 91 11.41 -6.65 9.35
CA PHE A 91 11.83 -7.02 10.71
C PHE A 91 10.68 -7.06 11.70
N ASN A 92 9.74 -6.11 11.62
CA ASN A 92 8.55 -6.12 12.47
C ASN A 92 7.64 -7.30 12.12
N TRP A 93 7.44 -7.57 10.84
CA TRP A 93 6.69 -8.74 10.36
C TRP A 93 7.33 -10.05 10.83
N ARG A 94 8.65 -10.18 10.72
CA ARG A 94 9.38 -11.35 11.21
C ARG A 94 9.12 -11.60 12.70
N LYS A 95 9.22 -10.57 13.55
CA LYS A 95 8.93 -10.69 14.99
C LYS A 95 7.49 -11.16 15.24
N CYS A 96 6.53 -10.63 14.47
CA CYS A 96 5.14 -11.06 14.53
C CYS A 96 5.00 -12.54 14.13
N LYS A 97 5.57 -12.95 12.99
CA LYS A 97 5.56 -14.32 12.49
C LYS A 97 6.23 -15.30 13.46
N ASP A 98 7.36 -14.92 14.06
CA ASP A 98 8.05 -15.73 15.07
C ASP A 98 7.17 -15.92 16.31
N ALA A 99 6.52 -14.85 16.81
CA ALA A 99 5.57 -14.94 17.93
C ALA A 99 4.35 -15.82 17.60
N LEU A 100 3.81 -15.72 16.38
CA LEU A 100 2.70 -16.56 15.92
C LEU A 100 3.10 -18.03 15.82
N ASN A 101 4.31 -18.33 15.36
CA ASN A 101 4.82 -19.70 15.30
C ASN A 101 5.00 -20.30 16.70
N VAL A 102 5.46 -19.50 17.68
CA VAL A 102 5.55 -19.91 19.09
C VAL A 102 4.15 -20.20 19.66
N ASP A 103 3.17 -19.34 19.41
CA ASP A 103 1.78 -19.57 19.85
C ASP A 103 1.18 -20.82 19.19
N LEU A 104 1.43 -21.05 17.90
CA LEU A 104 1.00 -22.27 17.18
C LEU A 104 1.66 -23.54 17.73
N GLU A 105 2.96 -23.50 18.05
CA GLU A 105 3.68 -24.60 18.68
C GLU A 105 3.18 -24.89 20.09
N LEU A 106 2.87 -23.85 20.86
CA LEU A 106 2.30 -23.98 22.19
C LEU A 106 0.91 -24.63 22.14
N ILE A 107 0.02 -24.16 21.26
CA ILE A 107 -1.31 -24.76 21.12
C ILE A 107 -1.21 -26.21 20.62
N SER A 108 -0.35 -26.46 19.62
CA SER A 108 -0.11 -27.80 19.07
C SER A 108 0.44 -28.77 20.11
N SER A 109 1.39 -28.34 20.95
CA SER A 109 1.97 -29.17 22.01
C SER A 109 1.00 -29.46 23.16
N ILE A 110 0.12 -28.51 23.50
CA ILE A 110 -0.89 -28.71 24.55
C ILE A 110 -2.02 -29.63 24.08
N THR A 111 -2.48 -29.47 22.83
CA THR A 111 -3.68 -30.14 22.32
C THR A 111 -3.39 -31.40 21.49
N GLY A 112 -2.13 -31.60 21.09
CA GLY A 112 -1.72 -32.70 20.20
C GLY A 112 -2.17 -32.53 18.74
N LEU A 113 -2.77 -31.39 18.38
CA LEU A 113 -3.21 -31.12 17.01
C LEU A 113 -2.05 -30.68 16.11
N PRO A 114 -2.09 -31.00 14.80
CA PRO A 114 -1.13 -30.45 13.86
C PRO A 114 -1.33 -28.94 13.70
N LYS A 115 -0.23 -28.19 13.53
CA LYS A 115 -0.22 -26.72 13.43
C LYS A 115 -1.21 -26.16 12.40
N VAL A 116 -1.39 -26.85 11.28
CA VAL A 116 -2.32 -26.44 10.21
C VAL A 116 -3.77 -26.46 10.70
N ALA A 117 -4.17 -27.52 11.42
CA ALA A 117 -5.52 -27.67 11.92
C ALA A 117 -5.87 -26.69 13.05
N VAL A 118 -4.87 -26.12 13.73
CA VAL A 118 -5.08 -25.13 14.80
C VAL A 118 -5.72 -23.85 14.25
N ARG A 119 -5.34 -23.43 13.04
CA ARG A 119 -5.84 -22.19 12.42
C ARG A 119 -7.32 -22.26 12.04
N GLU A 120 -7.87 -23.46 11.87
CA GLU A 120 -9.27 -23.67 11.47
C GLU A 120 -10.22 -23.80 12.67
N LYS A 121 -9.69 -23.77 13.90
CA LYS A 121 -10.50 -23.96 15.11
C LYS A 121 -11.27 -22.70 15.48
N ASN A 122 -12.39 -22.90 16.17
CA ASN A 122 -13.29 -21.85 16.62
C ASN A 122 -13.23 -21.67 18.15
N ARG A 123 -13.89 -20.61 18.64
CA ARG A 123 -13.98 -20.33 20.08
C ARG A 123 -14.71 -21.42 20.88
N ALA A 124 -15.64 -22.15 20.27
CA ALA A 124 -16.33 -23.26 20.92
C ALA A 124 -15.37 -24.41 21.26
N TRP A 125 -14.54 -24.79 20.29
CA TRP A 125 -13.46 -25.77 20.49
C TRP A 125 -12.50 -25.32 21.59
N LEU A 126 -12.12 -24.04 21.62
CA LEU A 126 -11.29 -23.50 22.70
C LEU A 126 -11.93 -23.69 24.07
N GLN A 127 -13.23 -23.43 24.20
CA GLN A 127 -13.95 -23.60 25.46
C GLN A 127 -13.92 -25.06 25.94
N GLU A 128 -14.13 -26.01 25.02
CA GLU A 128 -14.05 -27.43 25.32
C GLU A 128 -12.65 -27.83 25.78
N GLU A 129 -11.60 -27.50 25.02
CA GLU A 129 -10.22 -27.88 25.36
C GLU A 129 -9.71 -27.20 26.63
N ALA A 130 -10.03 -25.92 26.83
CA ALA A 130 -9.70 -25.22 28.07
C ALA A 130 -10.42 -25.84 29.27
N SER A 131 -11.67 -26.29 29.12
CA SER A 131 -12.43 -26.96 30.17
C SER A 131 -11.83 -28.33 30.52
N LYS A 132 -11.39 -29.11 29.53
CA LYS A 132 -10.71 -30.40 29.72
C LYS A 132 -9.42 -30.22 30.53
N LEU A 133 -8.59 -29.25 30.16
CA LEU A 133 -7.34 -28.96 30.87
C LEU A 133 -7.59 -28.52 32.32
N ARG A 134 -8.62 -27.68 32.55
CA ARG A 134 -9.01 -27.29 33.92
C ARG A 134 -9.56 -28.46 34.73
N TRP A 135 -10.33 -29.35 34.11
CA TRP A 135 -10.87 -30.55 34.76
C TRP A 135 -9.77 -31.49 35.24
N VAL A 136 -8.70 -31.62 34.46
CA VAL A 136 -7.50 -32.40 34.82
C VAL A 136 -6.62 -31.67 35.87
N GLY A 137 -6.94 -30.43 36.22
CA GLY A 137 -6.21 -29.61 37.19
C GLY A 137 -5.05 -28.80 36.60
N GLU A 138 -4.86 -28.81 35.28
CA GLU A 138 -3.79 -28.08 34.59
C GLU A 138 -4.17 -26.62 34.27
N VAL A 139 -4.50 -25.85 35.31
CA VAL A 139 -5.05 -24.48 35.17
C VAL A 139 -4.10 -23.53 34.43
N ASN A 140 -2.80 -23.65 34.65
CA ASN A 140 -1.79 -22.81 33.98
C ASN A 140 -1.75 -23.05 32.46
N LYS A 141 -1.80 -24.31 32.03
CA LYS A 141 -1.83 -24.66 30.60
C LYS A 141 -3.13 -24.20 29.95
N ALA A 142 -4.26 -24.30 30.67
CA ALA A 142 -5.54 -23.80 30.19
C ALA A 142 -5.52 -22.26 29.98
N ALA A 143 -4.86 -21.51 30.87
CA ALA A 143 -4.69 -20.07 30.72
C ALA A 143 -3.78 -19.74 29.52
N GLN A 144 -2.64 -20.42 29.39
CA GLN A 144 -1.72 -20.25 28.26
C GLN A 144 -2.38 -20.57 26.92
N LEU A 145 -3.14 -21.67 26.84
CA LEU A 145 -3.91 -22.07 25.66
C LEU A 145 -4.89 -20.96 25.27
N ARG A 146 -5.67 -20.44 26.23
CA ARG A 146 -6.63 -19.36 25.98
C ARG A 146 -5.93 -18.12 25.46
N ASP A 147 -4.88 -17.67 26.13
CA ASP A 147 -4.22 -16.40 25.79
C ASP A 147 -3.51 -16.49 24.43
N ALA A 148 -2.88 -17.63 24.11
CA ALA A 148 -2.29 -17.88 22.79
C ALA A 148 -3.35 -17.95 21.69
N PHE A 149 -4.48 -18.63 21.93
CA PHE A 149 -5.56 -18.73 20.95
C PHE A 149 -6.21 -17.37 20.67
N LEU A 150 -6.43 -16.54 21.69
CA LEU A 150 -7.02 -15.21 21.52
C LEU A 150 -6.11 -14.28 20.69
N ARG A 151 -4.78 -14.37 20.85
CA ARG A 151 -3.83 -13.65 19.97
C ARG A 151 -3.84 -14.21 18.55
N LEU A 152 -3.86 -15.54 18.42
CA LEU A 152 -3.91 -16.21 17.13
C LEU A 152 -5.18 -15.87 16.34
N GLU A 153 -6.32 -15.65 17.01
CA GLU A 153 -7.56 -15.25 16.34
C GLU A 153 -7.43 -13.88 15.66
N VAL A 154 -6.67 -12.95 16.25
CA VAL A 154 -6.48 -11.61 15.70
C VAL A 154 -5.41 -11.59 14.60
N TYR A 155 -4.30 -12.30 14.80
CA TYR A 155 -3.09 -12.16 13.98
C TYR A 155 -2.76 -13.41 13.14
N GLY A 156 -3.39 -14.55 13.41
CA GLY A 156 -3.02 -15.87 12.91
C GLY A 156 -3.53 -16.21 11.52
N SER A 157 -4.35 -15.35 10.92
CA SER A 157 -4.78 -15.53 9.54
C SER A 157 -3.61 -15.37 8.57
N ARG A 158 -3.53 -16.24 7.56
CA ARG A 158 -2.44 -16.22 6.55
C ARG A 158 -2.41 -14.94 5.74
N ASP A 159 -3.56 -14.29 5.58
CA ASP A 159 -3.76 -13.03 4.87
C ASP A 159 -3.63 -11.79 5.78
N HIS A 160 -3.25 -11.94 7.05
CA HIS A 160 -3.04 -10.80 7.94
C HIS A 160 -2.03 -9.80 7.33
N MET A 161 -2.40 -8.53 7.19
CA MET A 161 -1.61 -7.48 6.53
C MET A 161 -1.15 -7.83 5.09
N LEU A 162 -1.92 -8.63 4.34
CA LEU A 162 -1.57 -9.11 3.00
C LEU A 162 -1.12 -7.99 2.05
N LEU A 163 -1.93 -6.94 1.85
CA LEU A 163 -1.58 -5.84 0.94
C LEU A 163 -0.29 -5.13 1.35
N GLN A 164 -0.04 -4.93 2.65
CA GLN A 164 1.20 -4.32 3.10
C GLN A 164 2.41 -5.19 2.76
N ARG A 165 2.30 -6.50 2.96
CA ARG A 165 3.37 -7.47 2.64
C ARG A 165 3.62 -7.54 1.14
N LEU A 166 2.57 -7.60 0.33
CA LEU A 166 2.68 -7.55 -1.15
C LEU A 166 3.32 -6.23 -1.61
N CYS A 167 2.93 -5.09 -1.04
CA CYS A 167 3.56 -3.79 -1.33
C CYS A 167 5.03 -3.74 -0.89
N CYS A 168 5.42 -4.40 0.20
CA CYS A 168 6.83 -4.52 0.57
C CYS A 168 7.64 -5.31 -0.48
N ILE A 169 7.12 -6.43 -0.97
CA ILE A 169 7.76 -7.21 -2.04
C ILE A 169 7.82 -6.40 -3.34
N TYR A 170 6.72 -5.73 -3.70
CA TYR A 170 6.68 -4.83 -4.85
C TYR A 170 7.70 -3.70 -4.72
N GLY A 171 7.88 -3.12 -3.52
CA GLY A 171 8.91 -2.14 -3.23
C GLY A 171 10.34 -2.65 -3.40
N LEU A 172 10.62 -3.90 -2.99
CA LEU A 172 11.91 -4.56 -3.30
C LEU A 172 12.10 -4.74 -4.81
N GLY A 173 11.02 -5.04 -5.53
CA GLY A 173 11.01 -5.10 -7.00
C GLY A 173 11.35 -3.75 -7.64
N LEU A 174 10.73 -2.67 -7.18
CA LEU A 174 11.01 -1.31 -7.67
C LEU A 174 12.47 -0.88 -7.44
N GLN A 175 13.15 -1.40 -6.42
CA GLN A 175 14.57 -1.12 -6.22
C GLN A 175 15.47 -1.80 -7.26
N GLY A 176 15.00 -2.86 -7.93
CA GLY A 176 15.70 -3.54 -9.03
C GLY A 176 16.97 -4.30 -8.65
N SER A 177 17.47 -4.18 -7.41
CA SER A 177 18.74 -4.76 -6.97
C SER A 177 18.60 -6.07 -6.16
N PHE A 178 17.37 -6.48 -5.85
CA PHE A 178 17.09 -7.62 -4.98
C PHE A 178 16.73 -8.93 -5.69
N GLU A 179 16.40 -8.92 -6.99
CA GLU A 179 15.94 -10.12 -7.71
C GLU A 179 16.91 -11.30 -7.60
N ASN A 180 18.20 -11.04 -7.83
CA ASN A 180 19.26 -12.07 -7.78
C ASN A 180 19.56 -12.56 -6.35
N ALA A 181 18.96 -11.96 -5.32
CA ALA A 181 19.16 -12.39 -3.93
C ALA A 181 18.27 -13.57 -3.53
N PHE A 182 17.32 -13.98 -4.37
CA PHE A 182 16.35 -15.04 -4.06
C PHE A 182 16.67 -16.42 -4.66
N SER A 183 17.50 -16.48 -5.71
CA SER A 183 17.92 -17.72 -6.36
C SER A 183 19.36 -18.13 -5.98
N ASN A 184 19.80 -19.29 -6.47
CA ASN A 184 21.16 -19.83 -6.35
C ASN A 184 21.59 -20.14 -4.91
N TYR A 185 20.69 -20.72 -4.11
CA TYR A 185 21.02 -21.20 -2.77
C TYR A 185 21.44 -22.66 -2.82
N ILE A 186 22.39 -23.03 -1.97
CA ILE A 186 22.77 -24.42 -1.74
C ILE A 186 21.80 -24.98 -0.69
N VAL A 187 21.03 -25.99 -1.08
CA VAL A 187 19.98 -26.61 -0.26
C VAL A 187 20.27 -28.09 -0.10
N GLU A 188 19.90 -28.65 1.06
CA GLU A 188 19.92 -30.08 1.33
C GLU A 188 18.50 -30.64 1.23
N ASP A 189 18.32 -31.65 0.40
CA ASP A 189 17.05 -32.37 0.27
C ASP A 189 16.74 -33.11 1.59
N PRO A 190 15.57 -32.87 2.23
CA PRO A 190 15.27 -33.43 3.55
C PRO A 190 15.13 -34.96 3.55
N THR A 191 14.80 -35.56 2.40
CA THR A 191 14.58 -37.00 2.26
C THR A 191 15.84 -37.77 1.93
N ASN A 192 16.66 -37.25 1.01
CA ASN A 192 17.82 -37.96 0.45
C ASN A 192 19.17 -37.39 0.93
N LYS A 193 19.18 -36.27 1.66
CA LYS A 193 20.35 -35.54 2.17
C LYS A 193 21.36 -35.13 1.08
N LYS A 194 20.93 -35.04 -0.18
CA LYS A 194 21.75 -34.58 -1.29
C LYS A 194 21.78 -33.07 -1.29
N ILE A 195 22.97 -32.54 -1.52
CA ILE A 195 23.21 -31.11 -1.65
C ILE A 195 23.06 -30.75 -3.12
N TYR A 196 22.19 -29.78 -3.42
CA TYR A 196 21.97 -29.26 -4.77
C TYR A 196 21.88 -27.73 -4.76
N ILE A 197 21.97 -27.13 -5.96
CA ILE A 197 21.79 -25.70 -6.15
C ILE A 197 20.36 -25.46 -6.63
N ASP A 198 19.62 -24.69 -5.84
CA ASP A 198 18.26 -24.26 -6.15
C ASP A 198 18.31 -23.00 -7.03
N GLU A 199 18.02 -23.18 -8.32
CA GLU A 199 17.93 -22.11 -9.32
C GLU A 199 16.54 -21.47 -9.40
N SER A 200 15.56 -21.98 -8.64
CA SER A 200 14.22 -21.41 -8.63
C SER A 200 14.20 -19.99 -8.05
N ASN A 201 13.24 -19.18 -8.48
CA ASN A 201 13.11 -17.80 -8.02
C ASN A 201 11.64 -17.44 -7.75
N ALA A 202 11.15 -17.84 -6.57
CA ALA A 202 9.80 -17.54 -6.11
C ALA A 202 9.48 -16.03 -6.07
N PHE A 203 10.50 -15.16 -5.86
CA PHE A 203 10.31 -13.70 -5.86
C PHE A 203 9.87 -13.18 -7.23
N ARG A 204 10.46 -13.70 -8.29
CA ARG A 204 10.11 -13.35 -9.66
C ARG A 204 8.69 -13.79 -10.02
N ASP A 205 8.33 -15.00 -9.63
CA ASP A 205 6.98 -15.55 -9.85
C ASP A 205 5.93 -14.75 -9.06
N LEU A 206 6.23 -14.36 -7.82
CA LEU A 206 5.38 -13.54 -6.98
C LEU A 206 5.18 -12.13 -7.56
N ILE A 207 6.23 -11.46 -8.04
CA ILE A 207 6.09 -10.14 -8.70
C ILE A 207 5.24 -10.24 -9.97
N GLY A 208 5.45 -11.27 -10.79
CA GLY A 208 4.63 -11.52 -11.97
C GLY A 208 3.15 -11.72 -11.59
N HIS A 209 2.88 -12.46 -10.52
CA HIS A 209 1.52 -12.63 -9.99
C HIS A 209 0.91 -11.31 -9.49
N ILE A 210 1.66 -10.52 -8.72
CA ILE A 210 1.21 -9.22 -8.19
C ILE A 210 0.79 -8.29 -9.33
N ILE A 211 1.64 -8.16 -10.35
CA ILE A 211 1.40 -7.26 -11.50
C ILE A 211 0.16 -7.68 -12.29
N ASN A 212 -0.03 -8.99 -12.48
CA ASN A 212 -1.14 -9.52 -13.26
C ASN A 212 -2.47 -9.54 -12.49
N THR A 213 -2.42 -9.56 -11.16
CA THR A 213 -3.62 -9.65 -10.30
C THR A 213 -4.06 -8.28 -9.76
N TYR A 214 -3.11 -7.39 -9.45
CA TYR A 214 -3.36 -6.08 -8.85
C TYR A 214 -2.94 -4.94 -9.80
N PRO A 215 -3.79 -4.54 -10.76
CA PRO A 215 -3.45 -3.51 -11.75
C PRO A 215 -3.22 -2.12 -11.14
N GLN A 216 -3.74 -1.86 -9.93
CA GLN A 216 -3.60 -0.61 -9.18
C GLN A 216 -2.58 -0.74 -8.03
N ILE A 217 -1.66 -1.72 -8.07
CA ILE A 217 -0.69 -1.95 -6.98
C ILE A 217 0.19 -0.73 -6.69
N ASP A 218 0.50 0.08 -7.70
CA ASP A 218 1.24 1.33 -7.54
C ASP A 218 0.47 2.37 -6.73
N ILE A 219 -0.85 2.49 -6.94
CA ILE A 219 -1.73 3.35 -6.14
C ILE A 219 -1.78 2.85 -4.68
N ILE A 220 -1.93 1.53 -4.48
CA ILE A 220 -1.97 0.93 -3.13
C ILE A 220 -0.63 1.15 -2.41
N TYR A 221 0.49 0.98 -3.13
CA TYR A 221 1.84 1.21 -2.61
C TYR A 221 2.02 2.65 -2.11
N ASP A 222 1.56 3.63 -2.89
CA ASP A 222 1.62 5.03 -2.51
C ASP A 222 0.66 5.34 -1.34
N PHE A 223 -0.57 4.82 -1.37
CA PHE A 223 -1.56 5.02 -0.30
C PHE A 223 -1.10 4.45 1.04
N LEU A 224 -0.35 3.34 1.04
CA LEU A 224 0.25 2.80 2.25
C LEU A 224 1.46 3.63 2.77
N GLY A 225 1.87 4.67 2.04
CA GLY A 225 2.93 5.59 2.44
C GLY A 225 4.35 5.11 2.12
N PHE A 226 4.51 4.18 1.17
CA PHE A 226 5.84 3.70 0.78
C PHE A 226 6.59 4.64 -0.18
N ASN A 227 5.90 5.59 -0.82
CA ASN A 227 6.53 6.58 -1.70
C ASN A 227 6.93 7.83 -0.92
N LEU A 228 8.22 7.90 -0.58
CA LEU A 228 8.79 9.00 0.21
C LEU A 228 9.11 10.26 -0.62
N VAL A 229 9.11 10.17 -1.95
CA VAL A 229 9.53 11.28 -2.83
C VAL A 229 8.36 12.21 -3.12
N GLU A 230 7.32 11.66 -3.75
CA GLU A 230 6.16 12.42 -4.21
C GLU A 230 4.97 12.29 -3.24
N GLY A 231 5.07 11.37 -2.28
CA GLY A 231 3.92 10.97 -1.47
C GLY A 231 2.86 10.28 -2.33
N TYR A 232 1.60 10.41 -1.93
CA TYR A 232 0.50 9.72 -2.60
C TYR A 232 -0.38 10.62 -3.47
N ARG A 233 -0.03 11.91 -3.61
CA ARG A 233 -0.87 12.91 -4.31
C ARG A 233 -1.12 12.56 -5.78
N SER A 234 -0.08 12.17 -6.51
CA SER A 234 -0.18 11.80 -7.94
C SER A 234 -1.02 10.53 -8.13
N SER A 235 -0.85 9.55 -7.25
CA SER A 235 -1.67 8.33 -7.21
C SER A 235 -3.12 8.61 -6.79
N LEU A 236 -3.37 9.55 -5.87
CA LEU A 236 -4.73 9.98 -5.52
C LEU A 236 -5.42 10.62 -6.72
N ARG A 237 -4.72 11.48 -7.47
CA ARG A 237 -5.26 12.06 -8.70
C ARG A 237 -5.65 10.98 -9.70
N ARG A 238 -4.77 9.99 -9.94
CA ARG A 238 -5.05 8.87 -10.85
C ARG A 238 -6.22 8.02 -10.36
N TYR A 239 -6.30 7.80 -9.05
CA TYR A 239 -7.42 7.10 -8.42
C TYR A 239 -8.74 7.84 -8.68
N LEU A 240 -8.82 9.13 -8.35
CA LEU A 240 -10.01 9.94 -8.59
C LEU A 240 -10.41 9.96 -10.07
N GLN A 241 -9.45 10.13 -10.98
CA GLN A 241 -9.72 10.07 -12.42
C GLN A 241 -10.30 8.72 -12.85
N CYS A 242 -9.72 7.62 -12.37
CA CYS A 242 -10.20 6.26 -12.65
C CYS A 242 -11.63 6.08 -12.14
N MET A 243 -11.90 6.55 -10.92
CA MET A 243 -13.21 6.43 -10.27
C MET A 243 -14.27 7.36 -10.88
N ILE A 244 -13.89 8.44 -11.57
CA ILE A 244 -14.82 9.30 -12.31
C ILE A 244 -15.11 8.72 -13.70
N SER A 245 -14.14 8.06 -14.34
CA SER A 245 -14.30 7.47 -15.68
C SER A 245 -15.18 6.20 -15.76
N ARG A 246 -16.04 5.94 -14.76
CA ARG A 246 -16.70 4.68 -14.30
C ARG A 246 -17.15 3.63 -15.34
N SER A 247 -17.15 3.90 -16.63
CA SER A 247 -17.69 3.00 -17.64
C SER A 247 -17.31 3.36 -19.08
N ALA A 248 -16.23 4.10 -19.33
CA ALA A 248 -15.86 4.44 -20.71
C ALA A 248 -15.05 3.30 -21.37
N HIS A 249 -15.75 2.25 -21.83
CA HIS A 249 -15.31 1.61 -23.07
C HIS A 249 -15.47 2.66 -24.17
N GLU A 250 -14.35 3.18 -24.65
CA GLU A 250 -14.23 3.86 -25.93
C GLU A 250 -15.25 5.00 -26.15
N THR A 251 -15.01 6.20 -25.62
CA THR A 251 -15.14 7.48 -26.37
C THR A 251 -14.92 8.70 -25.47
N THR A 252 -13.85 9.45 -25.76
CA THR A 252 -13.65 10.87 -25.43
C THR A 252 -13.82 11.32 -23.97
N THR A 253 -12.98 10.84 -23.05
CA THR A 253 -12.59 11.65 -21.89
C THR A 253 -11.60 12.72 -22.36
N THR A 254 -12.03 13.98 -22.44
CA THR A 254 -11.13 15.11 -22.75
C THR A 254 -10.37 15.53 -21.50
N ALA A 255 -9.34 14.77 -21.12
CA ALA A 255 -8.41 15.19 -20.08
C ALA A 255 -7.52 16.33 -20.61
N THR A 256 -7.85 17.58 -20.28
CA THR A 256 -7.03 18.74 -20.64
C THR A 256 -6.08 19.09 -19.50
N GLY A 257 -4.89 18.48 -19.50
CA GLY A 257 -3.82 18.80 -18.55
C GLY A 257 -4.23 18.56 -17.10
N ARG A 258 -4.53 19.63 -16.35
CA ARG A 258 -4.89 19.60 -14.91
C ARG A 258 -6.40 19.62 -14.63
N LEU A 259 -7.23 19.77 -15.66
CA LEU A 259 -8.68 19.76 -15.54
C LEU A 259 -9.24 18.50 -16.21
N PHE A 260 -10.12 17.82 -15.50
CA PHE A 260 -10.75 16.58 -15.94
C PHE A 260 -12.26 16.69 -15.81
N PHE A 261 -12.96 16.34 -16.88
CA PHE A 261 -14.42 16.33 -16.95
C PHE A 261 -14.89 14.89 -17.01
N GLY A 262 -15.77 14.51 -16.08
CA GLY A 262 -16.50 13.25 -16.12
C GLY A 262 -17.60 13.30 -17.18
N ILE A 263 -18.00 12.12 -17.65
CA ILE A 263 -19.03 11.95 -18.69
C ILE A 263 -20.42 11.75 -18.05
N GLY A 264 -20.49 11.62 -16.72
CA GLY A 264 -21.71 11.39 -15.96
C GLY A 264 -22.68 12.58 -15.96
N LYS A 265 -23.95 12.28 -15.67
CA LYS A 265 -24.96 13.26 -15.22
C LYS A 265 -25.27 12.94 -13.75
N PRO A 266 -25.08 13.86 -12.79
CA PRO A 266 -24.69 15.27 -12.96
C PRO A 266 -23.26 15.46 -13.46
N GLU A 267 -22.96 16.65 -14.00
CA GLU A 267 -21.61 16.99 -14.48
C GLU A 267 -20.59 16.85 -13.34
N GLU A 268 -19.55 16.04 -13.58
CA GLU A 268 -18.44 15.83 -12.65
C GLU A 268 -17.21 16.56 -13.17
N ILE A 269 -16.59 17.40 -12.33
CA ILE A 269 -15.40 18.17 -12.68
C ILE A 269 -14.34 17.94 -11.60
N LEU A 270 -13.18 17.43 -12.00
CA LEU A 270 -12.01 17.31 -11.14
C LEU A 270 -10.93 18.29 -11.61
N PHE A 271 -10.59 19.23 -10.74
CA PHE A 271 -9.53 20.20 -10.97
C PHE A 271 -8.35 19.95 -10.04
N ASP A 272 -7.19 19.63 -10.63
CA ASP A 272 -5.90 19.57 -9.96
C ASP A 272 -5.37 21.00 -9.79
N PHE A 273 -5.59 21.57 -8.59
CA PHE A 273 -5.36 22.99 -8.32
C PHE A 273 -3.86 23.28 -8.16
N ALA A 274 -3.24 22.74 -7.12
CA ALA A 274 -1.83 22.94 -6.81
C ALA A 274 -1.32 21.91 -5.79
N ASN A 275 0.01 21.73 -5.75
CA ASN A 275 0.66 20.89 -4.74
C ASN A 275 0.81 21.69 -3.43
N SER A 276 -0.04 21.40 -2.44
CA SER A 276 -0.04 22.12 -1.17
C SER A 276 1.28 22.00 -0.41
N LYS A 277 2.01 20.89 -0.57
CA LYS A 277 3.30 20.66 0.10
C LYS A 277 4.37 21.67 -0.31
N GLU A 278 4.42 22.04 -1.59
CA GLU A 278 5.41 22.97 -2.13
C GLU A 278 4.94 24.43 -1.97
N SER A 279 3.67 24.70 -2.28
CA SER A 279 3.13 26.05 -2.32
C SER A 279 2.95 26.70 -0.94
N LEU A 280 2.80 25.89 0.11
CA LEU A 280 2.58 26.41 1.46
C LEU A 280 3.90 26.85 2.13
N VAL A 281 5.04 26.35 1.65
CA VAL A 281 6.38 26.71 2.13
C VAL A 281 6.93 27.95 1.40
N SER A 282 6.47 28.25 0.19
CA SER A 282 6.97 29.35 -0.65
C SER A 282 6.64 30.77 -0.16
N GLY A 283 6.18 30.93 1.08
CA GLY A 283 6.27 32.21 1.81
C GLY A 283 5.07 33.15 1.69
N ASP A 284 4.11 32.89 0.80
CA ASP A 284 2.89 33.70 0.73
C ASP A 284 1.99 33.40 1.93
N CYS A 285 1.67 34.43 2.72
CA CYS A 285 0.85 34.33 3.92
C CYS A 285 -0.65 34.13 3.60
N VAL A 286 -0.98 33.15 2.77
CA VAL A 286 -2.32 32.87 2.28
C VAL A 286 -2.94 31.73 3.10
N GLN A 287 -4.20 31.90 3.49
CA GLN A 287 -5.02 30.87 4.11
C GLN A 287 -5.81 30.13 3.02
N GLY A 288 -6.04 28.83 3.19
CA GLY A 288 -6.89 28.04 2.29
C GLY A 288 -6.22 27.63 1.00
N PHE A 289 -5.59 26.45 1.01
CA PHE A 289 -4.84 25.94 -0.14
C PHE A 289 -5.21 24.47 -0.42
N PRO A 290 -6.32 24.22 -1.15
CA PRO A 290 -6.75 22.86 -1.48
C PRO A 290 -5.83 22.23 -2.53
N ASP A 291 -5.69 20.90 -2.50
CA ASP A 291 -4.95 20.16 -3.51
C ASP A 291 -5.80 19.91 -4.75
N PHE A 292 -7.05 19.48 -4.54
CA PHE A 292 -8.01 19.22 -5.60
C PHE A 292 -9.34 19.92 -5.30
N VAL A 293 -10.02 20.33 -6.37
CA VAL A 293 -11.41 20.77 -6.31
C VAL A 293 -12.23 19.77 -7.11
N PHE A 294 -13.20 19.14 -6.47
CA PHE A 294 -14.14 18.23 -7.12
C PHE A 294 -15.54 18.84 -7.09
N VAL A 295 -16.22 18.84 -8.23
CA VAL A 295 -17.60 19.33 -8.37
C VAL A 295 -18.44 18.20 -8.92
N MET A 296 -19.58 17.93 -8.30
CA MET A 296 -20.57 16.96 -8.76
C MET A 296 -21.96 17.60 -8.67
N GLY A 297 -22.48 18.07 -9.81
CA GLY A 297 -23.73 18.83 -9.82
C GLY A 297 -23.60 20.12 -8.99
N ALA A 298 -24.38 20.24 -7.91
CA ALA A 298 -24.36 21.39 -7.01
C ALA A 298 -23.36 21.26 -5.84
N ASP A 299 -22.73 20.09 -5.68
CA ASP A 299 -21.84 19.79 -4.58
C ASP A 299 -20.39 20.07 -4.95
N ILE A 300 -19.69 20.83 -4.11
CA ILE A 300 -18.28 21.20 -4.28
C ILE A 300 -17.50 20.68 -3.09
N THR A 301 -16.53 19.80 -3.36
CA THR A 301 -15.59 19.31 -2.35
C THR A 301 -14.21 19.88 -2.59
N LEU A 302 -13.64 20.50 -1.55
CA LEU A 302 -12.25 20.91 -1.49
C LEU A 302 -11.44 19.80 -0.82
N ILE A 303 -10.63 19.09 -1.59
CA ILE A 303 -9.82 17.97 -1.09
C ILE A 303 -8.43 18.51 -0.71
N LEU A 304 -8.04 18.33 0.55
CA LEU A 304 -6.78 18.82 1.10
C LEU A 304 -5.96 17.65 1.64
N ILE A 305 -4.69 17.56 1.23
CA ILE A 305 -3.72 16.63 1.83
C ILE A 305 -2.97 17.39 2.91
N ALA A 306 -3.14 17.00 4.18
CA ALA A 306 -2.55 17.74 5.28
C ALA A 306 -1.02 17.88 5.16
N SER A 307 -0.48 18.99 5.65
CA SER A 307 0.97 19.16 5.79
C SER A 307 1.55 18.25 6.89
N ASP A 308 2.79 17.79 6.67
CA ASP A 308 3.61 17.15 7.70
C ASP A 308 3.82 18.09 8.91
N ASN A 309 3.85 19.42 8.69
CA ASN A 309 4.02 20.40 9.75
C ASN A 309 2.68 20.76 10.41
N PHE A 310 2.53 20.36 11.67
CA PHE A 310 1.36 20.66 12.51
C PHE A 310 0.94 22.14 12.49
N TRP A 311 1.89 23.08 12.59
CA TRP A 311 1.61 24.51 12.65
C TRP A 311 0.96 25.07 11.37
N LEU A 312 1.19 24.37 10.26
CA LEU A 312 0.72 24.78 8.94
C LEU A 312 -0.67 24.22 8.61
N ARG A 313 -1.11 23.16 9.29
CA ARG A 313 -2.41 22.50 9.04
C ARG A 313 -3.60 23.44 9.21
N ASN A 314 -3.58 24.26 10.27
CA ASN A 314 -4.65 25.22 10.55
C ASN A 314 -4.76 26.32 9.47
N ARG A 315 -3.65 26.64 8.81
CA ARG A 315 -3.62 27.63 7.72
C ARG A 315 -4.04 27.04 6.37
N GLN A 316 -3.87 25.73 6.21
CA GLN A 316 -4.18 25.03 4.98
C GLN A 316 -5.69 24.96 4.72
N LEU A 317 -6.50 24.84 5.79
CA LEU A 317 -7.95 24.84 5.69
C LEU A 317 -8.48 26.23 5.28
N PRO A 318 -9.37 26.28 4.27
CA PRO A 318 -9.94 27.55 3.83
C PRO A 318 -10.89 28.11 4.89
N HIS A 319 -10.86 29.42 5.07
CA HIS A 319 -11.80 30.10 5.97
C HIS A 319 -13.21 30.08 5.37
N ARG A 320 -14.25 30.12 6.21
CA ARG A 320 -15.67 30.16 5.78
C ARG A 320 -15.94 31.19 4.68
N LYS A 321 -15.48 32.44 4.85
CA LYS A 321 -15.58 33.51 3.83
C LYS A 321 -14.99 33.12 2.46
N GLN A 322 -13.91 32.34 2.45
CA GLN A 322 -13.31 31.86 1.20
C GLN A 322 -14.19 30.78 0.56
N MET A 323 -14.75 29.87 1.36
CA MET A 323 -15.68 28.85 0.88
C MET A 323 -16.95 29.49 0.28
N GLU A 324 -17.55 30.48 0.96
CA GLU A 324 -18.68 31.27 0.42
C GLU A 324 -18.29 31.98 -0.89
N GLY A 325 -17.06 32.49 -0.99
CA GLY A 325 -16.51 33.07 -2.21
C GLY A 325 -16.30 32.05 -3.34
N ILE A 326 -15.89 30.83 -3.02
CA ILE A 326 -15.76 29.72 -3.99
C ILE A 326 -17.15 29.32 -4.50
N ALA A 327 -18.10 29.14 -3.59
CA ALA A 327 -19.48 28.77 -3.89
C ALA A 327 -20.16 29.79 -4.84
N ARG A 328 -19.97 31.10 -4.58
CA ARG A 328 -20.45 32.18 -5.46
C ARG A 328 -19.85 32.12 -6.85
N ARG A 329 -18.53 31.91 -6.94
CA ARG A 329 -17.83 31.80 -8.22
C ARG A 329 -18.28 30.57 -9.00
N ALA A 330 -18.49 29.44 -8.33
CA ALA A 330 -19.02 28.24 -8.96
C ALA A 330 -20.44 28.47 -9.51
N SER A 331 -21.30 29.18 -8.78
CA SER A 331 -22.63 29.57 -9.27
C SER A 331 -22.54 30.39 -10.56
N PHE A 332 -21.62 31.37 -10.62
CA PHE A 332 -21.42 32.20 -11.81
C PHE A 332 -20.83 31.45 -13.00
N VAL A 333 -19.91 30.52 -12.76
CA VAL A 333 -19.18 29.81 -13.84
C VAL A 333 -19.97 28.62 -14.35
N LEU A 334 -20.57 27.84 -13.46
CA LEU A 334 -21.27 26.59 -13.77
C LEU A 334 -22.78 26.78 -13.95
N GLY A 335 -23.31 27.97 -13.67
CA GLY A 335 -24.73 28.27 -13.80
C GLY A 335 -25.62 27.58 -12.77
N ILE A 336 -25.04 27.08 -11.67
CA ILE A 336 -25.79 26.43 -10.59
C ILE A 336 -26.54 27.51 -9.78
N PRO A 337 -27.82 27.32 -9.44
CA PRO A 337 -28.56 28.24 -8.58
C PRO A 337 -27.87 28.42 -7.23
N PHE A 338 -27.73 29.68 -6.81
CA PHE A 338 -27.03 30.03 -5.56
C PHE A 338 -27.62 29.32 -4.32
N SER A 339 -28.94 29.10 -4.30
CA SER A 339 -29.66 28.42 -3.21
C SER A 339 -29.26 26.96 -3.02
N ASP A 340 -28.69 26.33 -4.05
CA ASP A 340 -28.52 24.88 -4.10
C ASP A 340 -27.04 24.49 -3.96
N VAL A 341 -26.11 25.46 -4.01
CA VAL A 341 -24.67 25.19 -3.94
C VAL A 341 -24.26 24.81 -2.52
N ARG A 342 -23.61 23.66 -2.41
CA ARG A 342 -23.07 23.14 -1.16
C ARG A 342 -21.56 22.98 -1.27
N VAL A 343 -20.81 23.52 -0.30
CA VAL A 343 -19.35 23.41 -0.27
C VAL A 343 -18.88 22.73 1.00
N ARG A 344 -17.92 21.82 0.87
CA ARG A 344 -17.34 21.11 2.01
C ARG A 344 -15.84 20.89 1.86
N ASN A 345 -15.15 20.84 2.99
CA ASN A 345 -13.74 20.44 3.06
C ASN A 345 -13.62 18.93 3.31
N LEU A 346 -12.66 18.31 2.65
CA LEU A 346 -12.22 16.96 2.96
C LEU A 346 -10.73 17.00 3.29
N LEU A 347 -10.39 16.70 4.54
CA LEU A 347 -9.01 16.66 4.99
C LEU A 347 -8.49 15.21 5.02
N LEU A 348 -7.36 14.98 4.34
CA LEU A 348 -6.69 13.68 4.20
C LEU A 348 -5.33 13.67 4.95
N PRO A 349 -4.82 12.49 5.36
CA PRO A 349 -3.57 12.38 6.10
C PRO A 349 -2.35 12.82 5.26
N PRO A 350 -1.23 13.20 5.89
CA PRO A 350 -0.12 13.84 5.17
C PRO A 350 0.72 12.89 4.31
N SER A 351 1.01 11.67 4.80
CA SER A 351 2.02 10.78 4.24
C SER A 351 1.48 9.43 3.75
N TYR A 352 0.23 9.10 4.08
CA TYR A 352 -0.48 7.88 3.69
C TYR A 352 -1.98 8.18 3.61
N LEU A 353 -2.78 7.19 3.23
CA LEU A 353 -4.24 7.30 3.16
C LEU A 353 -4.88 6.11 3.86
N ASP A 354 -5.55 6.33 4.99
CA ASP A 354 -6.21 5.27 5.74
C ASP A 354 -7.53 4.80 5.08
N LYS A 355 -7.99 3.60 5.45
CA LYS A 355 -9.20 2.98 4.89
C LYS A 355 -10.41 3.91 4.99
N ASN A 356 -10.61 4.55 6.13
CA ASN A 356 -11.77 5.40 6.37
C ASN A 356 -11.75 6.65 5.49
N SER A 357 -10.57 7.20 5.19
CA SER A 357 -10.43 8.30 4.23
C SER A 357 -10.79 7.87 2.80
N ILE A 358 -10.37 6.67 2.37
CA ILE A 358 -10.75 6.13 1.04
C ILE A 358 -12.26 5.91 0.97
N CYS A 359 -12.85 5.26 1.98
CA CYS A 359 -14.30 5.05 2.05
C CYS A 359 -15.05 6.39 2.02
N ARG A 360 -14.60 7.41 2.77
CA ARG A 360 -15.21 8.74 2.75
C ARG A 360 -15.11 9.41 1.37
N ILE A 361 -13.98 9.29 0.67
CA ILE A 361 -13.86 9.76 -0.72
C ILE A 361 -14.91 9.08 -1.60
N ASN A 362 -14.99 7.76 -1.53
CA ASN A 362 -15.89 7.01 -2.40
C ASN A 362 -17.37 7.29 -2.11
N GLU A 363 -17.76 7.31 -0.84
CA GLU A 363 -19.16 7.48 -0.44
C GLU A 363 -19.61 8.94 -0.49
N VAL A 364 -18.83 9.86 0.08
CA VAL A 364 -19.26 11.25 0.30
C VAL A 364 -18.91 12.15 -0.88
N VAL A 365 -17.73 11.96 -1.48
CA VAL A 365 -17.28 12.82 -2.59
C VAL A 365 -17.81 12.29 -3.92
N LEU A 366 -17.64 10.99 -4.16
CA LEU A 366 -17.98 10.37 -5.42
C LEU A 366 -19.41 9.79 -5.46
N GLY A 367 -20.10 9.69 -4.31
CA GLY A 367 -21.46 9.15 -4.25
C GLY A 367 -21.56 7.69 -4.69
N LEU A 368 -20.47 6.91 -4.56
CA LEU A 368 -20.40 5.53 -5.01
C LEU A 368 -21.11 4.59 -4.04
N THR A 369 -21.93 3.70 -4.58
CA THR A 369 -22.52 2.60 -3.83
C THR A 369 -21.46 1.57 -3.44
N SER A 370 -21.69 0.80 -2.37
CA SER A 370 -20.74 -0.23 -1.93
C SER A 370 -20.47 -1.29 -3.01
N GLU A 371 -21.43 -1.57 -3.90
CA GLU A 371 -21.26 -2.52 -5.01
C GLU A 371 -20.32 -1.95 -6.09
N GLU A 372 -20.52 -0.69 -6.49
CA GLU A 372 -19.63 -0.02 -7.45
C GLU A 372 -18.20 0.09 -6.91
N GLN A 373 -18.07 0.37 -5.61
CA GLN A 373 -16.76 0.42 -4.95
C GLN A 373 -16.03 -0.92 -5.04
N ARG A 374 -16.71 -2.04 -4.78
CA ARG A 374 -16.11 -3.38 -4.90
C ARG A 374 -15.71 -3.71 -6.34
N ASN A 375 -16.49 -3.24 -7.32
CA ASN A 375 -16.18 -3.48 -8.73
C ASN A 375 -14.97 -2.66 -9.20
N LEU A 376 -14.88 -1.38 -8.80
CA LEU A 376 -13.81 -0.48 -9.23
C LEU A 376 -12.52 -0.63 -8.43
N ALA A 377 -12.62 -0.95 -7.14
CA ALA A 377 -11.51 -1.11 -6.21
C ALA A 377 -11.67 -2.39 -5.37
N PRO A 378 -11.55 -3.60 -5.99
CA PRO A 378 -11.75 -4.88 -5.30
C PRO A 378 -10.74 -5.13 -4.17
N TRP A 379 -9.62 -4.41 -4.16
CA TRP A 379 -8.60 -4.47 -3.11
C TRP A 379 -8.99 -3.73 -1.83
N LEU A 380 -10.03 -2.88 -1.85
CA LEU A 380 -10.40 -2.03 -0.70
C LEU A 380 -10.84 -2.85 0.53
N ASP A 381 -11.47 -4.00 0.31
CA ASP A 381 -11.88 -4.89 1.41
C ASP A 381 -10.67 -5.43 2.18
N MET A 382 -9.58 -5.74 1.47
CA MET A 382 -8.31 -6.19 2.03
C MET A 382 -7.45 -5.05 2.60
N TYR A 383 -7.82 -3.80 2.33
CA TYR A 383 -7.10 -2.62 2.81
C TYR A 383 -7.44 -2.39 4.29
N GLN A 384 -6.42 -2.49 5.16
CA GLN A 384 -6.56 -2.41 6.62
C GLN A 384 -5.68 -1.31 7.24
N LYS A 385 -5.19 -0.35 6.45
CA LYS A 385 -4.38 0.76 7.00
C LYS A 385 -5.29 1.69 7.80
N GLU A 386 -4.92 1.88 9.05
CA GLU A 386 -5.55 2.82 9.97
C GLU A 386 -4.66 4.06 10.16
N LEU A 387 -5.22 5.09 10.80
CA LEU A 387 -4.47 6.26 11.23
C LEU A 387 -3.45 5.86 12.29
N ASP A 388 -2.21 6.29 12.11
CA ASP A 388 -1.16 6.03 13.06
C ASP A 388 -1.46 6.77 14.38
N PRO A 389 -1.34 6.12 15.55
CA PRO A 389 -1.72 6.70 16.84
C PRO A 389 -0.85 7.90 17.24
N LYS A 390 0.25 8.16 16.53
CA LYS A 390 1.13 9.31 16.72
C LYS A 390 0.54 10.60 16.15
N ASP A 391 -0.42 10.50 15.24
CA ASP A 391 -1.04 11.62 14.54
C ASP A 391 -2.29 12.15 15.27
N VAL A 392 -2.23 12.27 16.62
CA VAL A 392 -3.38 12.67 17.46
C VAL A 392 -3.93 14.05 17.05
N ASP A 393 -3.05 15.01 16.81
CA ASP A 393 -3.45 16.37 16.44
C ASP A 393 -4.15 16.40 15.07
N PHE A 394 -3.68 15.58 14.13
CA PHE A 394 -4.33 15.43 12.83
C PHE A 394 -5.69 14.77 13.00
N SER A 395 -5.80 13.71 13.80
CA SER A 395 -7.06 13.01 14.07
C SER A 395 -8.14 13.95 14.63
N ALA A 396 -7.78 14.82 15.58
CA ALA A 396 -8.68 15.82 16.14
C ALA A 396 -9.18 16.81 15.07
N LEU A 397 -8.26 17.36 14.26
CA LEU A 397 -8.58 18.30 13.19
C LEU A 397 -9.40 17.66 12.06
N MET A 398 -9.05 16.43 11.70
CA MET A 398 -9.75 15.62 10.71
C MET A 398 -11.18 15.35 11.16
N LYS A 399 -11.39 15.03 12.45
CA LYS A 399 -12.72 14.82 13.00
C LYS A 399 -13.57 16.09 12.92
N SER A 400 -13.06 17.23 13.39
CA SER A 400 -13.81 18.49 13.33
C SER A 400 -14.14 18.94 11.91
N THR A 401 -13.23 18.73 10.96
CA THR A 401 -13.40 19.15 9.56
C THR A 401 -14.30 18.20 8.78
N ASN A 402 -14.12 16.90 8.96
CA ASN A 402 -14.87 15.90 8.21
C ASN A 402 -16.25 15.63 8.81
N GLU A 403 -16.54 16.04 10.04
CA GLU A 403 -17.92 16.00 10.59
C GLU A 403 -18.66 17.32 10.38
N GLU A 404 -18.01 18.36 9.84
CA GLU A 404 -18.64 19.64 9.53
C GLU A 404 -19.75 19.46 8.47
N GLU A 405 -20.90 20.08 8.72
CA GLU A 405 -22.02 20.09 7.79
C GLU A 405 -21.65 20.82 6.49
N TRP A 406 -22.37 20.50 5.42
CA TRP A 406 -22.21 21.19 4.15
C TRP A 406 -22.51 22.68 4.33
N LEU A 407 -21.57 23.53 3.91
CA LEU A 407 -21.79 24.96 3.88
C LEU A 407 -22.72 25.27 2.69
N THR A 408 -23.97 25.57 3.00
CA THR A 408 -24.95 26.12 2.07
C THR A 408 -24.83 27.64 2.03
N LEU A 409 -24.94 28.20 0.83
CA LEU A 409 -24.93 29.65 0.60
C LEU A 409 -26.28 30.31 0.88
#